data_AF-A0A7W1EP62-F1
#
_entry.id   AF-A0A7W1EP62-F1
#
_cell.length_a   1.000
_cell.length_b   1.000
_cell.length_c   1.000
_cell.angle_alpha   90.00
_cell.angle_beta   90.00
_cell.angle_gamma   90.00
#
_symmetry.space_group_name_H-M   'P 1'
#
loop_
_entity.id
_entity.type
_entity.pdbx_description
1 polymer ?
#
loop_
_entity_poly.entity_id
_entity_poly.type
_entity_poly.pdbx_seq_one_letter_code
_entity_poly.pdbx_strand_id
1 'polypeptide(L)'
;MSGPQRALLSVAFGVTLIGARPAVHGAESPRQVTVVGRDYAFELPRQLPPGSTTFRFENRGKVRHELNIFLLKPGVRMEEVVRLRREGKPGAHLVDGPVGVLFAGAHGRSSAGLTTDLLAGRDYAVICVFRDTANAPRHFEMGMYSVIRVGAAKRPARAGPDPDTVVGLDYAFRAPAVLSAGRHWLAFDNKGKVRHELAIRMLRKGITTDSAMKVE
;
A
#
# COMPACT_ATOMS: atom_id res chain seq x y z
N MET A 1 -20.45 62.91 57.04
CA MET A 1 -19.43 63.27 56.03
C MET A 1 -18.70 62.01 55.63
N SER A 2 -19.06 61.42 54.48
CA SER A 2 -18.36 60.29 53.86
C SER A 2 -18.95 60.05 52.47
N GLY A 3 -18.27 60.53 51.42
CA GLY A 3 -18.62 60.25 50.02
C GLY A 3 -17.72 59.14 49.47
N PRO A 4 -18.20 58.26 48.57
CA PRO A 4 -17.48 57.06 48.15
C PRO A 4 -16.38 57.33 47.11
N GLN A 5 -15.26 56.61 47.27
CA GLN A 5 -14.13 56.54 46.34
C GLN A 5 -14.54 55.86 45.02
N ARG A 6 -14.18 56.46 43.88
CA ARG A 6 -14.27 55.83 42.56
C ARG A 6 -12.92 55.21 42.20
N ALA A 7 -12.91 53.88 42.05
CA ALA A 7 -11.78 53.11 41.57
C ALA A 7 -11.58 53.31 40.05
N LEU A 8 -10.34 53.58 39.64
CA LEU A 8 -9.91 53.63 38.25
C LEU A 8 -9.59 52.19 37.80
N LEU A 9 -10.32 51.69 36.78
CA LEU A 9 -9.94 50.47 36.06
C LEU A 9 -8.94 50.81 34.96
N SER A 10 -7.71 50.31 35.08
CA SER A 10 -6.70 50.32 34.02
C SER A 10 -6.87 49.08 33.16
N VAL A 11 -7.16 49.25 31.86
CA VAL A 11 -7.21 48.16 30.87
C VAL A 11 -5.84 48.05 30.20
N ALA A 12 -5.13 46.94 30.42
CA ALA A 12 -3.88 46.64 29.73
C ALA A 12 -4.16 45.90 28.42
N PHE A 13 -3.74 46.49 27.29
CA PHE A 13 -3.74 45.83 25.98
C PHE A 13 -2.49 44.94 25.86
N GLY A 14 -2.66 43.63 26.04
CA GLY A 14 -1.63 42.64 25.73
C GLY A 14 -1.59 42.36 24.23
N VAL A 15 -0.53 42.78 23.54
CA VAL A 15 -0.27 42.38 22.15
C VAL A 15 0.31 40.97 22.16
N THR A 16 -0.50 39.97 21.81
CA THR A 16 -0.01 38.61 21.56
C THR A 16 0.59 38.56 20.16
N LEU A 17 1.92 38.48 20.07
CA LEU A 17 2.62 38.13 18.83
C LEU A 17 2.30 36.66 18.48
N ILE A 18 1.37 36.44 17.55
CA ILE A 18 1.17 35.13 16.93
C ILE A 18 2.39 34.85 16.06
N GLY A 19 3.34 34.09 16.60
CA GLY A 19 4.44 33.54 15.81
C GLY A 19 3.86 32.65 14.72
N ALA A 20 3.95 33.09 13.46
CA ALA A 20 3.61 32.27 12.32
C ALA A 20 4.50 31.03 12.32
N ARG A 21 3.91 29.86 12.60
CA ARG A 21 4.57 28.58 12.37
C ARG A 21 4.93 28.50 10.88
N PRO A 22 6.18 28.16 10.51
CA PRO A 22 6.51 27.92 9.11
C PRO A 22 5.60 26.81 8.58
N ALA A 23 4.97 27.05 7.44
CA ALA A 23 4.19 26.03 6.76
C ALA A 23 5.08 24.82 6.51
N VAL A 24 4.72 23.68 7.13
CA VAL A 24 5.31 22.40 6.80
C VAL A 24 5.01 22.17 5.32
N HIS A 25 6.04 22.05 4.49
CA HIS A 25 5.89 21.69 3.08
C HIS A 25 5.03 20.43 3.00
N GLY A 26 3.80 20.58 2.49
CA GLY A 26 2.80 19.52 2.47
C GLY A 26 3.33 18.28 1.75
N ALA A 27 3.11 17.11 2.35
CA ALA A 27 3.38 15.83 1.72
C ALA A 27 2.73 15.80 0.33
N GLU A 28 3.56 15.69 -0.70
CA GLU A 28 3.14 15.81 -2.07
C GLU A 28 2.58 14.40 -2.46
N SER A 29 1.35 14.29 -2.99
CA SER A 29 0.67 13.00 -3.25
C SER A 29 1.48 11.95 -4.05
N PRO A 30 1.43 10.65 -3.73
CA PRO A 30 2.22 9.63 -4.44
C PRO A 30 1.93 9.57 -5.94
N ARG A 31 2.95 9.20 -6.73
CA ARG A 31 2.77 8.90 -8.16
C ARG A 31 1.70 7.82 -8.31
N GLN A 32 0.73 8.02 -9.19
CA GLN A 32 -0.27 6.99 -9.49
C GLN A 32 0.19 6.16 -10.70
N VAL A 33 0.17 4.84 -10.56
CA VAL A 33 0.42 3.89 -11.66
C VAL A 33 -0.76 2.94 -11.74
N THR A 34 -1.43 2.91 -12.89
CA THR A 34 -2.44 1.89 -13.16
C THR A 34 -1.78 0.74 -13.91
N VAL A 35 -1.86 -0.46 -13.34
CA VAL A 35 -1.51 -1.70 -14.02
C VAL A 35 -2.78 -2.28 -14.61
N VAL A 36 -2.77 -2.57 -15.91
CA VAL A 36 -3.91 -3.17 -16.59
C VAL A 36 -3.66 -4.66 -16.75
N GLY A 37 -4.54 -5.48 -16.19
CA GLY A 37 -4.60 -6.90 -16.49
C GLY A 37 -5.42 -7.13 -17.75
N ARG A 38 -4.88 -7.88 -18.69
CA ARG A 38 -5.66 -8.56 -19.75
C ARG A 38 -5.68 -10.05 -19.44
N ASP A 39 -6.28 -10.83 -20.33
CA ASP A 39 -6.24 -12.29 -20.22
C ASP A 39 -4.78 -12.76 -20.18
N TYR A 40 -4.32 -13.13 -18.99
CA TYR A 40 -3.01 -13.70 -18.69
C TYR A 40 -1.79 -12.82 -19.01
N ALA A 41 -1.96 -11.50 -19.08
CA ALA A 41 -0.86 -10.56 -19.29
C ALA A 41 -1.06 -9.26 -18.52
N PHE A 42 0.03 -8.57 -18.21
CA PHE A 42 -0.01 -7.23 -17.63
C PHE A 42 0.49 -6.18 -18.62
N GLU A 43 -0.22 -5.05 -18.70
CA GLU A 43 0.26 -3.81 -19.28
C GLU A 43 0.65 -2.84 -18.16
N LEU A 44 1.92 -2.44 -18.15
CA LEU A 44 2.49 -1.54 -17.16
C LEU A 44 3.77 -0.88 -17.70
N PRO A 45 4.20 0.25 -17.12
CA PRO A 45 5.52 0.80 -17.38
C PRO A 45 6.61 -0.19 -16.96
N ARG A 46 7.56 -0.50 -17.86
CA ARG A 46 8.71 -1.37 -17.56
C ARG A 46 9.78 -0.65 -16.73
N GLN A 47 9.75 0.68 -16.71
CA GLN A 47 10.66 1.51 -15.94
C GLN A 47 9.91 2.63 -15.22
N LEU A 48 10.26 2.87 -13.95
CA LEU A 48 9.74 3.97 -13.14
C LEU A 48 10.91 4.69 -12.45
N PRO A 49 10.76 5.99 -12.14
CA PRO A 49 11.70 6.67 -11.25
C PRO A 49 11.48 6.24 -9.79
N PRO A 50 12.49 6.39 -8.91
CA PRO A 50 12.34 6.11 -7.50
C PRO A 50 11.37 7.08 -6.79
N GLY A 51 10.89 6.66 -5.62
CA GLY A 51 10.02 7.44 -4.74
C GLY A 51 8.58 6.92 -4.60
N SER A 52 7.78 7.63 -3.80
CA SER A 52 6.45 7.19 -3.40
C SER A 52 5.51 6.98 -4.58
N THR A 53 5.03 5.75 -4.73
CA THR A 53 4.18 5.31 -5.84
C THR A 53 3.01 4.48 -5.31
N THR A 54 1.80 4.85 -5.73
CA THR A 54 0.58 4.08 -5.54
C THR A 54 0.23 3.33 -6.83
N PHE A 55 0.20 2.00 -6.74
CA PHE A 55 -0.30 1.10 -7.77
C PHE A 55 -1.81 0.88 -7.62
N ARG A 56 -2.50 0.86 -8.74
CA ARG A 56 -3.91 0.45 -8.87
C ARG A 56 -4.02 -0.64 -9.92
N PHE A 57 -5.02 -1.50 -9.77
CA PHE A 57 -5.24 -2.59 -10.70
C PHE A 57 -6.57 -2.44 -11.44
N GLU A 58 -6.52 -2.45 -12.76
CA GLU A 58 -7.69 -2.51 -13.63
C GLU A 58 -7.63 -3.81 -14.42
N ASN A 59 -8.62 -4.68 -14.25
CA ASN A 59 -8.72 -5.91 -14.99
C ASN A 59 -9.68 -5.72 -16.16
N ARG A 60 -9.15 -5.79 -17.39
CA ARG A 60 -9.91 -5.78 -18.64
C ARG A 60 -10.11 -7.18 -19.23
N GLY A 61 -9.54 -8.21 -18.59
CA GLY A 61 -9.72 -9.60 -18.94
C GLY A 61 -11.08 -10.17 -18.49
N LYS A 62 -11.32 -11.40 -18.94
CA LYS A 62 -12.56 -12.16 -18.77
C LYS A 62 -12.58 -13.00 -17.49
N VAL A 63 -11.43 -13.18 -16.84
CA VAL A 63 -11.29 -13.93 -15.58
C VAL A 63 -10.75 -13.03 -14.48
N ARG A 64 -10.87 -13.47 -13.22
CA ARG A 64 -10.31 -12.75 -12.06
C ARG A 64 -8.79 -12.77 -12.14
N HIS A 65 -8.15 -11.65 -11.80
CA HIS A 65 -6.70 -11.57 -11.69
C HIS A 65 -6.24 -10.96 -10.37
N GLU A 66 -4.99 -11.25 -10.04
CA GLU A 66 -4.25 -10.72 -8.89
C GLU A 66 -3.04 -9.94 -9.38
N LEU A 67 -2.81 -8.78 -8.79
CA LEU A 67 -1.58 -8.01 -8.95
C LEU A 67 -0.73 -8.18 -7.70
N ASN A 68 0.15 -9.19 -7.69
CA ASN A 68 1.13 -9.35 -6.62
C ASN A 68 2.40 -8.59 -7.00
N ILE A 69 2.92 -7.78 -6.08
CA ILE A 69 4.16 -7.01 -6.27
C ILE A 69 5.15 -7.40 -5.18
N PHE A 70 6.38 -7.73 -5.57
CA PHE A 70 7.48 -8.08 -4.67
C PHE A 70 8.74 -7.29 -5.01
N LEU A 71 9.46 -6.82 -4.01
CA LEU A 71 10.80 -6.27 -4.19
C LEU A 71 11.80 -7.42 -4.37
N LEU A 72 12.47 -7.48 -5.52
CA LEU A 72 13.50 -8.48 -5.80
C LEU A 72 14.81 -8.11 -5.11
N LYS A 73 15.56 -9.11 -4.65
CA LYS A 73 16.94 -8.89 -4.21
C LYS A 73 17.80 -8.34 -5.35
N PRO A 74 18.87 -7.58 -5.05
CA PRO A 74 19.79 -7.10 -6.08
C PRO A 74 20.30 -8.24 -6.96
N GLY A 75 20.21 -8.06 -8.29
CA GLY A 75 20.68 -9.04 -9.28
C GLY A 75 19.73 -10.20 -9.61
N VAL A 76 18.66 -10.41 -8.83
CA VAL A 76 17.67 -11.45 -9.11
C VAL A 76 16.85 -11.09 -10.35
N ARG A 77 16.69 -12.07 -11.25
CA ARG A 77 15.90 -11.92 -12.48
C ARG A 77 14.50 -12.52 -12.30
N MET A 78 13.50 -11.96 -12.98
CA MET A 78 12.12 -12.44 -12.87
C MET A 78 11.96 -13.89 -13.32
N GLU A 79 12.76 -14.32 -14.30
CA GLU A 79 12.75 -15.68 -14.84
C GLU A 79 13.15 -16.71 -13.78
N GLU A 80 14.03 -16.35 -12.86
CA GLU A 80 14.40 -17.21 -11.73
C GLU A 80 13.26 -17.36 -10.72
N VAL A 81 12.54 -16.27 -10.44
CA VAL A 81 11.33 -16.31 -9.61
C VAL A 81 10.26 -17.21 -10.23
N VAL A 82 10.03 -17.07 -11.54
CA VAL A 82 9.07 -17.91 -12.27
C VAL A 82 9.49 -19.37 -12.27
N ARG A 83 10.78 -19.66 -12.52
CA ARG A 83 11.33 -21.02 -12.50
C ARG A 83 11.07 -21.71 -11.16
N LEU A 84 11.48 -21.11 -10.04
CA LEU A 84 11.26 -21.71 -8.71
C LEU A 84 9.77 -21.93 -8.41
N ARG A 85 8.90 -21.00 -8.83
CA ARG A 85 7.45 -21.14 -8.64
C ARG A 85 6.87 -22.30 -9.45
N ARG A 86 7.33 -22.53 -10.68
CA ARG A 86 6.94 -23.71 -11.49
C ARG A 86 7.39 -25.01 -10.84
N GLU A 87 8.58 -25.00 -10.22
CA GLU A 87 9.11 -26.14 -9.46
C GLU A 87 8.45 -26.34 -8.09
N GLY A 88 7.50 -25.48 -7.70
CA GLY A 88 6.86 -25.52 -6.37
C GLY A 88 7.81 -25.20 -5.22
N LYS A 89 8.97 -24.61 -5.49
CA LYS A 89 10.01 -24.34 -4.49
C LYS A 89 9.80 -22.99 -3.79
N PRO A 90 10.18 -22.86 -2.50
CA PRO A 90 10.15 -21.59 -1.80
C PRO A 90 11.06 -20.54 -2.46
N GLY A 91 10.50 -19.38 -2.82
CA GLY A 91 11.23 -18.26 -3.43
C GLY A 91 11.64 -17.14 -2.46
N ALA A 92 11.49 -17.34 -1.14
CA ALA A 92 11.71 -16.29 -0.14
C ALA A 92 13.14 -15.70 -0.18
N HIS A 93 14.13 -16.50 -0.57
CA HIS A 93 15.53 -16.05 -0.68
C HIS A 93 15.79 -15.11 -1.87
N LEU A 94 14.85 -14.99 -2.81
CA LEU A 94 14.95 -14.15 -4.02
C LEU A 94 14.36 -12.75 -3.86
N VAL A 95 13.59 -12.52 -2.80
CA VAL A 95 12.85 -11.27 -2.58
C VAL A 95 13.24 -10.65 -1.25
N ASP A 96 13.25 -9.32 -1.18
CA ASP A 96 13.41 -8.58 0.09
C ASP A 96 12.06 -8.35 0.77
N GLY A 97 10.94 -8.66 0.10
CA GLY A 97 9.62 -8.67 0.72
C GLY A 97 8.48 -8.43 -0.28
N PRO A 98 7.23 -8.72 0.14
CA PRO A 98 6.06 -8.28 -0.60
C PRO A 98 5.85 -6.78 -0.45
N VAL A 99 5.44 -6.12 -1.53
CA VAL A 99 4.76 -4.81 -1.45
C VAL A 99 3.29 -5.05 -1.09
N GLY A 100 2.67 -6.08 -1.68
CA GLY A 100 1.30 -6.48 -1.39
C GLY A 100 0.61 -7.11 -2.60
N VAL A 101 -0.71 -7.31 -2.46
CA VAL A 101 -1.57 -7.85 -3.51
C VAL A 101 -2.82 -7.00 -3.70
N LEU A 102 -3.20 -6.77 -4.96
CA LEU A 102 -4.52 -6.25 -5.33
C LEU A 102 -5.31 -7.32 -6.09
N PHE A 103 -6.62 -7.30 -5.93
CA PHE A 103 -7.54 -8.24 -6.59
C PHE A 103 -8.52 -7.46 -7.47
N ALA A 104 -8.83 -8.00 -8.64
CA ALA A 104 -9.93 -7.51 -9.46
C ALA A 104 -10.61 -8.67 -10.19
N GLY A 105 -11.95 -8.72 -10.09
CA GLY A 105 -12.77 -9.61 -10.92
C GLY A 105 -12.70 -9.23 -12.40
N ALA A 106 -13.31 -10.05 -13.26
CA ALA A 106 -13.43 -9.77 -14.69
C ALA A 106 -14.02 -8.38 -14.93
N HIS A 107 -13.43 -7.62 -15.86
CA HIS A 107 -13.84 -6.24 -16.19
C HIS A 107 -13.88 -5.26 -14.99
N GLY A 108 -13.23 -5.62 -13.88
CA GLY A 108 -13.29 -4.88 -12.62
C GLY A 108 -12.06 -4.03 -12.33
N ARG A 109 -12.08 -3.36 -11.17
CA ARG A 109 -10.95 -2.59 -10.63
C ARG A 109 -10.71 -2.96 -9.18
N SER A 110 -9.48 -2.82 -8.71
CA SER A 110 -9.18 -2.95 -7.29
C SER A 110 -9.89 -1.87 -6.49
N SER A 111 -10.46 -2.26 -5.34
CA SER A 111 -11.11 -1.33 -4.40
C SER A 111 -10.11 -0.44 -3.67
N ALA A 112 -8.86 -0.88 -3.55
CA ALA A 112 -7.75 -0.16 -2.91
C ALA A 112 -6.58 0.04 -3.89
N GLY A 113 -5.58 0.80 -3.45
CA GLY A 113 -4.27 0.89 -4.09
C GLY A 113 -3.17 0.37 -3.16
N LEU A 114 -2.05 -0.09 -3.72
CA LEU A 114 -0.85 -0.44 -2.96
C LEU A 114 0.16 0.69 -3.07
N THR A 115 0.65 1.18 -1.94
CA THR A 115 1.62 2.28 -1.93
C THR A 115 2.93 1.81 -1.37
N THR A 116 4.02 2.17 -2.05
CA THR A 116 5.37 1.85 -1.62
C THR A 116 6.33 2.91 -2.13
N ASP A 117 7.45 3.08 -1.44
CA ASP A 117 8.56 3.88 -1.92
C ASP A 117 9.43 3.02 -2.83
N LEU A 118 9.44 3.34 -4.12
CA LEU A 118 10.26 2.63 -5.10
C LEU A 118 11.74 2.97 -4.87
N LEU A 119 12.53 1.95 -4.58
CA LEU A 119 13.95 2.08 -4.28
C LEU A 119 14.77 2.22 -5.56
N ALA A 120 15.66 3.21 -5.62
CA ALA A 120 16.49 3.47 -6.80
C ALA A 120 17.36 2.26 -7.20
N GLY A 121 17.39 1.94 -8.49
CA GLY A 121 18.18 0.82 -9.02
C GLY A 121 17.67 -0.57 -8.64
N ARG A 122 16.45 -0.68 -8.10
CA ARG A 122 15.85 -1.95 -7.68
C ARG A 122 14.79 -2.43 -8.66
N ASP A 123 14.59 -3.74 -8.70
CA ASP A 123 13.60 -4.39 -9.55
C ASP A 123 12.43 -4.92 -8.69
N TYR A 124 11.22 -4.76 -9.20
CA TYR A 124 9.99 -5.23 -8.57
C TYR A 124 9.30 -6.24 -9.49
N ALA A 125 9.15 -7.46 -9.00
CA ALA A 125 8.42 -8.51 -9.69
C ALA A 125 6.92 -8.26 -9.59
N VAL A 126 6.23 -8.43 -10.73
CA VAL A 126 4.79 -8.35 -10.85
C VAL A 126 4.28 -9.69 -11.34
N ILE A 127 3.38 -10.35 -10.61
CA ILE A 127 2.96 -11.73 -10.93
C ILE A 127 1.52 -12.01 -10.52
N CYS A 128 0.80 -12.78 -11.34
CA CYS A 128 -0.48 -13.37 -10.97
C CYS A 128 -0.32 -14.86 -10.66
N VAL A 129 -0.62 -15.28 -9.43
CA VAL A 129 -0.49 -16.68 -9.00
C VAL A 129 -1.81 -17.43 -8.92
N PHE A 130 -2.90 -16.76 -9.30
CA PHE A 130 -4.25 -17.31 -9.34
C PHE A 130 -4.40 -18.39 -10.40
N ARG A 131 -5.40 -19.27 -10.23
CA ARG A 131 -5.82 -20.29 -11.19
C ARG A 131 -7.35 -20.24 -11.29
N ASP A 132 -7.89 -20.37 -12.50
CA ASP A 132 -9.34 -20.23 -12.74
C ASP A 132 -10.15 -21.35 -12.06
N THR A 133 -9.56 -22.54 -11.98
CA THR A 133 -10.10 -23.72 -11.26
C THR A 133 -8.96 -24.46 -10.56
N ALA A 134 -9.27 -25.40 -9.67
CA ALA A 134 -8.27 -26.19 -8.95
C ALA A 134 -7.25 -26.88 -9.86
N ASN A 135 -7.69 -27.34 -11.04
CA ASN A 135 -6.88 -28.09 -12.01
C ASN A 135 -6.36 -27.24 -13.18
N ALA A 136 -6.78 -25.97 -13.31
CA ALA A 136 -6.25 -25.08 -14.32
C ALA A 136 -4.80 -24.65 -13.99
N PRO A 137 -3.95 -24.35 -14.98
CA PRO A 137 -2.65 -23.74 -14.72
C PRO A 137 -2.81 -22.40 -13.97
N ARG A 138 -1.78 -22.03 -13.21
CA ARG A 138 -1.69 -20.69 -12.63
C ARG A 138 -1.42 -19.68 -13.74
N HIS A 139 -1.93 -18.46 -13.61
CA HIS A 139 -1.84 -17.45 -14.66
C HIS A 139 -0.38 -17.07 -15.02
N PHE A 140 0.56 -17.08 -14.08
CA PHE A 140 1.98 -16.87 -14.42
C PHE A 140 2.57 -18.00 -15.29
N GLU A 141 2.05 -19.23 -15.19
CA GLU A 141 2.45 -20.35 -16.04
C GLU A 141 2.03 -20.11 -17.48
N MET A 142 0.95 -19.35 -17.67
CA MET A 142 0.41 -18.87 -18.94
C MET A 142 1.04 -17.56 -19.43
N GLY A 143 2.01 -17.00 -18.68
CA GLY A 143 2.74 -15.79 -19.06
C GLY A 143 2.39 -14.53 -18.26
N MET A 144 1.50 -14.60 -17.27
CA MET A 144 1.04 -13.43 -16.51
C MET A 144 2.04 -12.98 -15.43
N TYR A 145 3.17 -12.45 -15.88
CA TYR A 145 4.18 -11.84 -15.03
C TYR A 145 4.95 -10.74 -15.77
N SER A 146 5.58 -9.85 -15.02
CA SER A 146 6.40 -8.76 -15.54
C SER A 146 7.40 -8.29 -14.48
N VAL A 147 8.23 -7.32 -14.84
CA VAL A 147 9.17 -6.65 -13.93
C VAL A 147 9.10 -5.15 -14.16
N ILE A 148 9.09 -4.40 -13.06
CA ILE A 148 9.27 -2.95 -13.03
C ILE A 148 10.71 -2.68 -12.60
N ARG A 149 11.47 -1.98 -13.43
CA ARG A 149 12.82 -1.51 -13.07
C ARG A 149 12.77 -0.09 -12.55
N VAL A 150 13.44 0.18 -11.45
CA VAL A 150 13.51 1.53 -10.90
C VAL A 150 14.82 2.18 -11.33
N GLY A 151 14.72 3.35 -11.98
CA GLY A 151 15.88 4.11 -12.42
C GLY A 151 16.76 4.62 -11.27
N ALA A 152 17.89 5.22 -11.60
CA ALA A 152 18.73 5.92 -10.63
C ALA A 152 18.01 7.14 -10.03
N ALA A 153 18.36 7.49 -8.80
CA ALA A 153 17.87 8.71 -8.17
C ALA A 153 18.55 9.94 -8.81
N LYS A 154 17.75 10.77 -9.47
CA LYS A 154 18.20 12.11 -9.92
C LYS A 154 17.83 13.21 -8.91
N ARG A 155 16.90 12.93 -8.00
CA ARG A 155 16.39 13.79 -6.92
C ARG A 155 16.05 12.93 -5.70
N PRO A 156 15.99 13.51 -4.48
CA PRO A 156 15.49 12.81 -3.30
C PRO A 156 14.10 12.23 -3.57
N ALA A 157 13.85 11.03 -3.05
CA ALA A 157 12.54 10.41 -3.12
C ALA A 157 11.49 11.33 -2.49
N ARG A 158 10.37 11.50 -3.18
CA ARG A 158 9.23 12.28 -2.69
C ARG A 158 8.59 11.55 -1.51
N ALA A 159 8.45 12.24 -0.38
CA ALA A 159 7.77 11.71 0.80
C ALA A 159 6.29 11.47 0.50
N GLY A 160 5.77 10.32 0.95
CA GLY A 160 4.36 9.98 0.87
C GLY A 160 3.50 10.72 1.90
N PRO A 161 2.17 10.50 1.86
CA PRO A 161 1.24 11.01 2.85
C PRO A 161 1.47 10.34 4.20
N ASP A 162 1.11 11.04 5.28
CA ASP A 162 1.16 10.51 6.65
C ASP A 162 0.04 9.46 6.84
N PRO A 163 0.36 8.19 7.13
CA PRO A 163 -0.63 7.13 7.22
C PRO A 163 -1.09 6.85 8.66
N ASP A 164 -2.34 6.42 8.83
CA ASP A 164 -2.72 5.73 10.05
C ASP A 164 -1.96 4.40 10.12
N THR A 165 -1.38 4.09 11.27
CA THR A 165 -0.56 2.89 11.43
C THR A 165 -1.35 1.76 12.09
N VAL A 166 -1.40 0.62 11.42
CA VAL A 166 -1.77 -0.67 11.99
C VAL A 166 -0.50 -1.34 12.48
N VAL A 167 -0.40 -1.60 13.79
CA VAL A 167 0.76 -2.24 14.40
C VAL A 167 0.47 -3.72 14.61
N GLY A 168 1.28 -4.58 14.01
CA GLY A 168 1.30 -6.02 14.27
C GLY A 168 2.16 -6.34 15.49
N LEU A 169 1.62 -7.13 16.41
CA LEU A 169 2.30 -7.74 17.56
C LEU A 169 2.24 -9.26 17.40
N ASP A 170 3.05 -10.02 18.16
CA ASP A 170 3.18 -11.48 18.03
C ASP A 170 1.85 -12.24 17.89
N TYR A 171 0.79 -11.82 18.58
CA TYR A 171 -0.54 -12.44 18.53
C TYR A 171 -1.69 -11.42 18.57
N ALA A 172 -1.44 -10.16 18.18
CA ALA A 172 -2.44 -9.10 18.23
C ALA A 172 -2.19 -8.01 17.18
N PHE A 173 -3.23 -7.24 16.86
CA PHE A 173 -3.10 -6.01 16.07
C PHE A 173 -3.62 -4.82 16.87
N ARG A 174 -2.88 -3.70 16.82
CA ARG A 174 -3.37 -2.39 17.26
C ARG A 174 -3.69 -1.58 16.02
N ALA A 175 -4.95 -1.27 15.79
CA ALA A 175 -5.45 -0.51 14.65
C ALA A 175 -6.41 0.60 15.14
N PRO A 176 -6.67 1.64 14.32
CA PRO A 176 -7.76 2.57 14.59
C PRO A 176 -9.08 1.83 14.74
N ALA A 177 -9.82 2.08 15.83
CA ALA A 177 -11.10 1.43 16.08
C ALA A 177 -12.20 1.90 15.11
N VAL A 178 -12.10 3.15 14.64
CA VAL A 178 -13.03 3.79 13.71
C VAL A 178 -12.22 4.58 12.69
N LEU A 179 -12.55 4.40 11.41
CA LEU A 179 -12.07 5.26 10.32
C LEU A 179 -13.22 6.16 9.89
N SER A 180 -12.94 7.44 9.67
CA SER A 180 -13.92 8.37 9.11
C SER A 180 -14.27 8.00 7.66
N ALA A 181 -15.37 8.51 7.12
CA ALA A 181 -15.62 8.39 5.69
C ALA A 181 -14.56 9.17 4.90
N GLY A 182 -13.99 8.56 3.86
CA GLY A 182 -12.97 9.20 3.03
C GLY A 182 -11.85 8.26 2.61
N ARG A 183 -10.80 8.83 2.01
CA ARG A 183 -9.60 8.10 1.64
C ARG A 183 -8.62 8.09 2.81
N HIS A 184 -8.26 6.88 3.25
CA HIS A 184 -7.25 6.66 4.28
C HIS A 184 -5.99 6.05 3.69
N TRP A 185 -4.85 6.39 4.27
CA TRP A 185 -3.57 5.74 4.00
C TRP A 185 -3.26 4.91 5.22
N LEU A 186 -3.10 3.60 5.03
CA LEU A 186 -2.82 2.68 6.12
C LEU A 186 -1.41 2.13 5.93
N ALA A 187 -0.57 2.31 6.94
CA ALA A 187 0.74 1.66 7.03
C ALA A 187 0.62 0.43 7.93
N PHE A 188 1.33 -0.63 7.58
CA PHE A 188 1.45 -1.81 8.42
C PHE A 188 2.86 -1.87 9.00
N ASP A 189 2.97 -1.76 10.33
CA ASP A 189 4.23 -1.82 11.07
C ASP A 189 4.25 -3.09 11.91
N ASN A 190 5.02 -4.08 11.45
CA ASN A 190 5.18 -5.32 12.20
C ASN A 190 6.24 -5.14 13.29
N LYS A 191 5.80 -5.08 14.55
CA LYS A 191 6.66 -5.07 15.75
C LYS A 191 6.80 -6.44 16.40
N GLY A 192 6.11 -7.46 15.89
CA GLY A 192 6.25 -8.83 16.34
C GLY A 192 7.57 -9.49 15.89
N LYS A 193 7.90 -10.60 16.52
CA LYS A 193 9.04 -11.48 16.23
C LYS A 193 8.77 -12.43 15.07
N VAL A 194 7.50 -12.58 14.66
CA VAL A 194 7.08 -13.43 13.55
C VAL A 194 6.50 -12.58 12.42
N ARG A 195 6.42 -13.18 11.22
CA ARG A 195 5.81 -12.52 10.06
C ARG A 195 4.29 -12.46 10.23
N HIS A 196 3.74 -11.25 10.12
CA HIS A 196 2.31 -11.02 10.07
C HIS A 196 1.87 -10.58 8.67
N GLU A 197 0.60 -10.85 8.36
CA GLU A 197 -0.08 -10.40 7.14
C GLU A 197 -1.31 -9.58 7.54
N LEU A 198 -1.50 -8.44 6.87
CA LEU A 198 -2.70 -7.60 7.03
C LEU A 198 -3.57 -7.72 5.78
N ALA A 199 -4.79 -8.22 5.96
CA ALA A 199 -5.82 -8.22 4.93
C ALA A 199 -6.96 -7.27 5.33
N ILE A 200 -7.25 -6.29 4.47
CA ILE A 200 -8.36 -5.36 4.66
C ILE A 200 -9.48 -5.75 3.70
N ARG A 201 -10.68 -6.00 4.23
CA ARG A 201 -11.85 -6.38 3.46
C ARG A 201 -13.05 -5.54 3.85
N MET A 202 -13.84 -5.15 2.84
CA MET A 202 -15.15 -4.57 3.09
C MET A 202 -16.14 -5.69 3.38
N LEU A 203 -16.65 -5.74 4.61
CA LEU A 203 -17.68 -6.69 5.00
C LEU A 203 -19.02 -6.33 4.34
N ARG A 204 -19.83 -7.33 4.01
CA ARG A 204 -21.21 -7.08 3.56
C ARG A 204 -22.02 -6.48 4.70
N LYS A 205 -23.07 -5.74 4.37
CA LYS A 205 -23.98 -5.18 5.37
C LYS A 205 -24.50 -6.29 6.30
N GLY A 206 -24.42 -6.06 7.62
CA GLY A 206 -24.86 -7.00 8.65
C GLY A 206 -23.85 -8.10 9.02
N ILE A 207 -22.69 -8.18 8.35
CA ILE A 207 -21.63 -9.13 8.68
C ILE A 207 -20.69 -8.52 9.73
N THR A 208 -20.43 -9.27 10.81
CA THR A 208 -19.43 -8.93 11.84
C THR A 208 -18.10 -9.63 11.56
N THR A 209 -17.02 -9.15 12.15
CA THR A 209 -15.69 -9.80 12.04
C THR A 209 -15.75 -11.26 12.53
N ASP A 210 -16.40 -11.53 13.67
CA ASP A 210 -16.55 -12.89 14.20
C ASP A 210 -17.27 -13.81 13.22
N SER A 211 -18.33 -13.34 12.57
CA SER A 211 -19.04 -14.14 11.55
C SER A 211 -18.20 -14.36 10.29
N ALA A 212 -17.35 -13.40 9.91
CA ALA A 212 -16.48 -13.49 8.74
C ALA A 212 -15.28 -14.44 8.97
N MET A 213 -14.84 -14.61 10.21
CA MET A 213 -13.73 -15.49 10.58
C MET A 213 -14.16 -16.96 10.80
N LYS A 214 -15.47 -17.23 10.90
CA LYS A 214 -16.03 -18.57 11.10
C LYS A 214 -16.19 -19.39 9.81
N VAL A 215 -15.53 -19.01 8.72
CA VAL A 215 -15.70 -19.68 7.42
C VAL A 215 -14.62 -20.75 7.24
N GLU A 216 -15.07 -22.01 7.17
CA GLU A 216 -14.29 -23.22 6.83
C GLU A 216 -13.73 -23.20 5.40
#